data_AF-A0A358MJ64-F1
#
_entry.id   AF-A0A358MJ64-F1
#
_cell.length_a   1.000
_cell.length_b   1.000
_cell.length_c   1.000
_cell.angle_alpha   90.00
_cell.angle_beta   90.00
_cell.angle_gamma   90.00
#
_symmetry.space_group_name_H-M   'P 1'
#
loop_
_entity.id
_entity.type
_entity.pdbx_description
1 polymer ?
#
loop_
_entity_poly.entity_id
_entity_poly.type
_entity_poly.pdbx_seq_one_letter_code
_entity_poly.pdbx_strand_id
1 'polypeptide(L)'
;IYMGGVYGGSRTAILLNIPGAPSAIATAMDGYPMALRGEAGTAIGVTTVMSFFGGFIGIFVLALAAPFVSDFALKFQPRDYMLLAVLGVLLVGSLSQGSLAKGILAGALGIAIGAVGRDALTFTERFTFDLPMMQSGINFIAVMIGMFGVSEALLQLHHVKSPAIRQKITRIVPSWATVRRHLPLSL
;
A
#
# COMPACT_ATOMS: atom_id res chain seq x y z
N ILE A 1 11.43 -9.64 11.78
CA ILE A 1 10.28 -10.28 11.08
C ILE A 1 9.53 -9.28 10.21
N TYR A 2 8.94 -8.21 10.77
CA TYR A 2 8.17 -7.20 10.01
C TYR A 2 8.93 -6.60 8.81
N MET A 3 10.13 -6.06 9.03
CA MET A 3 10.99 -5.48 7.97
C MET A 3 11.23 -6.47 6.82
N GLY A 4 11.51 -7.73 7.14
CA GLY A 4 11.74 -8.78 6.14
C GLY A 4 10.49 -9.13 5.34
N GLY A 5 9.30 -9.14 5.97
CA GLY A 5 8.03 -9.39 5.29
C GLY A 5 7.63 -8.24 4.36
N VAL A 6 7.72 -7.00 4.85
CA VAL A 6 7.40 -5.80 4.06
C VAL A 6 8.36 -5.64 2.88
N TYR A 7 9.67 -5.83 3.12
CA TYR A 7 10.67 -5.85 2.04
C TYR A 7 10.44 -7.00 1.06
N GLY A 8 10.10 -8.20 1.53
CA GLY A 8 9.81 -9.33 0.66
C GLY A 8 8.67 -9.04 -0.32
N GLY A 9 7.61 -8.37 0.15
CA GLY A 9 6.48 -7.93 -0.67
C GLY A 9 6.84 -6.93 -1.78
N SER A 10 7.99 -6.26 -1.69
CA SER A 10 8.48 -5.34 -2.70
C SER A 10 8.96 -6.06 -3.97
N ARG A 11 9.40 -7.32 -3.87
CA ARG A 11 9.86 -8.09 -5.04
C ARG A 11 8.72 -8.45 -5.97
N THR A 12 7.61 -8.93 -5.41
CA THR A 12 6.41 -9.24 -6.19
C THR A 12 5.76 -7.98 -6.75
N ALA A 13 5.82 -6.87 -6.00
CA ALA A 13 5.43 -5.55 -6.50
C ALA A 13 6.24 -5.13 -7.73
N ILE A 14 7.58 -5.24 -7.68
CA ILE A 14 8.47 -4.85 -8.79
C ILE A 14 8.30 -5.77 -9.99
N LEU A 15 8.22 -7.09 -9.80
CA LEU A 15 8.28 -8.03 -10.92
C LEU A 15 6.91 -8.34 -11.54
N LEU A 16 5.86 -8.36 -10.72
CA LEU A 16 4.54 -8.86 -11.12
C LEU A 16 3.44 -7.81 -10.97
N ASN A 17 3.77 -6.61 -10.50
CA ASN A 17 2.81 -5.57 -10.10
C ASN A 17 1.82 -6.00 -9.01
N ILE A 18 2.08 -7.13 -8.33
CA ILE A 18 1.22 -7.67 -7.26
C ILE A 18 1.93 -7.45 -5.92
N PRO A 19 1.57 -6.39 -5.17
CA PRO A 19 2.24 -6.06 -3.92
C PRO A 19 1.90 -7.06 -2.82
N GLY A 20 2.93 -7.62 -2.16
CA GLY A 20 2.77 -8.53 -1.03
C GLY A 20 2.51 -7.84 0.31
N ALA A 21 2.60 -6.51 0.34
CA ALA A 21 2.34 -5.67 1.51
C ALA A 21 1.70 -4.33 1.08
N PRO A 22 0.84 -3.71 1.89
CA PRO A 22 0.22 -2.41 1.56
C PRO A 22 1.22 -1.33 1.16
N SER A 23 2.34 -1.23 1.88
CA SER A 23 3.40 -0.25 1.59
C SER A 23 4.14 -0.53 0.28
N ALA A 24 4.11 -1.76 -0.23
CA ALA A 24 4.76 -2.13 -1.48
C ALA A 24 4.01 -1.64 -2.74
N ILE A 25 2.77 -1.12 -2.58
CA ILE A 25 2.04 -0.46 -3.69
C ILE A 25 2.86 0.72 -4.24
N ALA A 26 3.44 1.54 -3.36
CA ALA A 26 4.30 2.64 -3.77
C ALA A 26 5.54 2.16 -4.53
N THR A 27 6.11 1.03 -4.09
CA THR A 27 7.23 0.40 -4.81
C THR A 27 6.80 -0.14 -6.17
N ALA A 28 5.57 -0.66 -6.32
CA ALA A 28 5.06 -1.15 -7.59
C ALA A 28 4.97 -0.02 -8.63
N MET A 29 4.51 1.17 -8.21
CA MET A 29 4.33 2.33 -9.10
C MET A 29 5.62 2.71 -9.84
N ASP A 30 6.77 2.68 -9.17
CA ASP A 30 8.07 2.99 -9.79
C ASP A 30 8.80 1.75 -10.30
N GLY A 31 8.74 0.66 -9.53
CA GLY A 31 9.51 -0.55 -9.76
C GLY A 31 9.00 -1.43 -10.90
N TYR A 32 7.68 -1.54 -11.06
CA TYR A 32 7.10 -2.35 -12.13
C TYR A 32 7.40 -1.78 -13.52
N PRO A 33 7.28 -0.46 -13.79
CA PRO A 33 7.74 0.14 -15.04
C PRO A 33 9.23 -0.11 -15.33
N MET A 34 10.09 -0.09 -14.30
CA MET A 34 11.51 -0.44 -14.46
C MET A 34 11.70 -1.91 -14.85
N ALA A 35 10.94 -2.82 -14.25
CA ALA A 35 10.97 -4.24 -14.62
C ALA A 35 10.48 -4.48 -16.06
N LEU A 36 9.47 -3.75 -16.52
CA LEU A 36 9.02 -3.79 -17.92
C LEU A 36 10.10 -3.28 -18.90
N ARG A 37 11.04 -2.45 -18.43
CA ARG A 37 12.21 -2.02 -19.23
C ARG A 37 13.39 -2.99 -19.16
N GLY A 38 13.23 -4.12 -18.47
CA GLY A 38 14.31 -5.08 -18.21
C GLY A 38 15.30 -4.63 -17.14
N GLU A 39 14.98 -3.58 -16.37
CA GLU A 39 15.83 -2.99 -15.32
C GLU A 39 15.48 -3.50 -13.91
N ALA A 40 14.82 -4.65 -13.79
CA ALA A 40 14.35 -5.17 -12.49
C ALA A 40 15.50 -5.37 -11.47
N GLY A 41 16.69 -5.78 -11.92
CA GLY A 41 17.85 -5.94 -11.04
C GLY A 41 18.24 -4.63 -10.35
N THR A 42 18.22 -3.52 -11.09
CA THR A 42 18.46 -2.17 -10.55
C THR A 42 17.36 -1.75 -9.59
N ALA A 43 16.09 -1.96 -9.98
CA ALA A 43 14.94 -1.62 -9.13
C ALA A 43 15.02 -2.34 -7.77
N ILE A 44 15.23 -3.67 -7.79
CA ILE A 44 15.36 -4.47 -6.56
C ILE A 44 16.54 -4.01 -5.72
N GLY A 45 17.69 -3.72 -6.35
CA GLY A 45 18.88 -3.23 -5.66
C GLY A 45 18.65 -1.90 -4.95
N VAL A 46 18.09 -0.92 -5.65
CA VAL A 46 17.78 0.41 -5.09
C VAL A 46 16.76 0.28 -3.96
N THR A 47 15.65 -0.44 -4.18
CA THR A 47 14.65 -0.67 -3.15
C THR A 47 15.25 -1.31 -1.90
N THR A 48 16.15 -2.28 -2.04
CA THR A 48 16.80 -2.94 -0.89
C THR A 48 17.59 -1.94 -0.04
N VAL A 49 18.42 -1.12 -0.67
CA VAL A 49 19.24 -0.13 0.03
C VAL A 49 18.36 0.96 0.65
N MET A 50 17.38 1.48 -0.09
CA MET A 50 16.49 2.53 0.40
C MET A 50 15.60 2.03 1.54
N SER A 51 15.08 0.80 1.49
CA SER A 51 14.31 0.22 2.59
C SER A 51 15.13 0.02 3.87
N PHE A 52 16.43 -0.29 3.74
CA PHE A 52 17.32 -0.39 4.89
C PHE A 52 17.49 0.99 5.55
N PHE A 53 17.97 1.99 4.81
CA PHE A 53 18.21 3.32 5.36
C PHE A 53 16.91 4.03 5.80
N GLY A 54 15.87 3.99 4.95
CA GLY A 54 14.55 4.53 5.28
C GLY A 54 13.91 3.83 6.48
N GLY A 55 14.17 2.54 6.67
CA GLY A 55 13.75 1.81 7.87
C GLY A 55 14.42 2.34 9.14
N PHE A 56 15.75 2.55 9.12
CA PHE A 56 16.48 3.13 10.26
C PHE A 56 16.05 4.56 10.56
N ILE A 57 15.96 5.41 9.53
CA ILE A 57 15.51 6.79 9.66
C ILE A 57 14.08 6.82 10.18
N GLY A 58 13.19 5.98 9.62
CA GLY A 58 11.80 5.89 10.05
C GLY A 58 11.66 5.49 11.51
N ILE A 59 12.47 4.53 12.00
CA ILE A 59 12.51 4.18 13.42
C ILE A 59 12.97 5.36 14.27
N PHE A 60 14.01 6.07 13.84
CA PHE A 60 14.52 7.24 14.57
C PHE A 60 13.51 8.39 14.63
N VAL A 61 12.89 8.72 13.49
CA VAL A 61 11.82 9.73 13.41
C VAL A 61 10.62 9.31 14.24
N LEU A 62 10.19 8.05 14.17
CA LEU A 62 9.10 7.53 14.98
C LEU A 62 9.41 7.65 16.48
N ALA A 63 10.62 7.29 16.91
CA ALA A 63 11.02 7.38 18.31
C ALA A 63 10.94 8.82 18.85
N LEU A 64 11.28 9.82 18.02
CA LEU A 64 11.21 11.24 18.39
C LEU A 64 9.80 11.81 18.28
N ALA A 65 9.05 11.44 17.23
CA ALA A 65 7.74 12.01 16.93
C ALA A 65 6.60 11.35 17.71
N ALA A 66 6.73 10.07 18.09
CA ALA A 66 5.71 9.31 18.81
C ALA A 66 5.12 10.03 20.04
N PRO A 67 5.91 10.61 20.97
CA PRO A 67 5.33 11.31 22.12
C PRO A 67 4.49 12.51 21.71
N PHE A 68 5.00 13.36 20.81
CA PHE A 68 4.27 14.54 20.32
C PHE A 68 2.98 14.18 19.60
N VAL A 69 3.03 13.14 18.75
CA VAL A 69 1.85 12.65 18.02
C VAL A 69 0.82 12.06 18.99
N SER A 70 1.27 11.32 20.00
CA SER A 70 0.38 10.75 21.04
C SER A 70 -0.32 11.85 21.84
N ASP A 71 0.40 12.87 22.30
CA ASP A 71 -0.17 13.99 23.04
C ASP A 71 -1.18 14.80 22.21
N PHE A 72 -0.93 14.91 20.90
CA PHE A 72 -1.87 15.52 19.97
C PHE A 72 -3.10 14.63 19.75
N ALA A 73 -2.92 13.32 19.57
CA ALA A 73 -4.00 12.36 19.35
C ALA A 73 -4.98 12.33 20.54
N LEU A 74 -4.50 12.46 21.78
CA LEU A 74 -5.35 12.52 22.98
C LEU A 74 -6.25 13.76 23.04
N LYS A 75 -5.96 14.81 22.27
CA LYS A 75 -6.79 16.03 22.21
C LYS A 75 -7.93 15.93 21.18
N PHE A 76 -7.98 14.87 20.38
CA PHE A 76 -9.02 14.69 19.37
C PHE A 76 -10.40 14.61 20.02
N GLN A 77 -11.30 15.45 19.52
CA GLN A 77 -12.70 15.43 19.90
C GLN A 77 -13.53 14.72 18.82
N PRO A 78 -14.76 14.28 19.12
CA PRO A 78 -15.64 13.63 18.15
C PRO A 78 -15.82 14.40 16.83
N ARG A 79 -15.81 15.74 16.90
CA ARG A 79 -15.87 16.61 15.70
C ARG A 79 -14.65 16.43 14.77
N ASP A 80 -13.47 16.19 15.34
CA ASP A 80 -12.22 16.06 14.58
C ASP A 80 -12.20 14.71 13.85
N TYR A 81 -12.71 13.65 14.49
CA TYR A 81 -12.94 12.37 13.84
C TYR A 81 -13.94 12.47 12.67
N MET A 82 -15.02 13.24 12.84
CA MET A 82 -15.97 13.51 11.75
C MET A 82 -15.28 14.23 10.59
N LEU A 83 -14.49 15.28 10.87
CA LEU A 83 -13.77 16.02 9.83
C LEU A 83 -12.75 15.12 9.10
N LEU A 84 -12.04 14.25 9.83
CA LEU A 84 -11.13 13.27 9.21
C LEU A 84 -11.88 12.27 8.32
N ALA A 85 -13.04 11.79 8.75
CA ALA A 85 -13.86 10.88 7.95
C ALA A 85 -14.34 11.57 6.65
N VAL A 86 -14.84 12.81 6.75
CA VAL A 86 -15.26 13.60 5.58
C VAL A 86 -14.08 13.87 4.66
N LEU A 87 -12.93 14.27 5.20
CA LEU A 87 -11.70 14.48 4.43
C LEU A 87 -11.29 13.21 3.68
N GLY A 88 -11.34 12.04 4.34
CA GLY A 88 -11.06 10.75 3.72
C GLY A 88 -11.99 10.46 2.53
N VAL A 89 -13.29 10.67 2.68
CA VAL A 89 -14.27 10.49 1.60
C VAL A 89 -14.02 11.46 0.43
N LEU A 90 -13.70 12.73 0.73
CA LEU A 90 -13.37 13.72 -0.28
C LEU A 90 -12.10 13.35 -1.05
N LEU A 91 -11.08 12.82 -0.36
CA LEU A 91 -9.84 12.37 -0.99
C LEU A 91 -10.08 11.24 -2.00
N VAL A 92 -10.93 10.28 -1.68
CA VAL A 92 -11.32 9.20 -2.62
C VAL A 92 -11.96 9.77 -3.89
N GLY A 93 -12.84 10.76 -3.74
CA GLY A 93 -13.43 11.47 -4.87
C GLY A 93 -12.39 12.21 -5.72
N SER A 94 -11.42 12.87 -5.07
CA SER A 94 -10.38 13.65 -5.74
C SER A 94 -9.35 12.79 -6.50
N LEU A 95 -9.04 11.59 -6.01
CA LEU A 95 -8.09 10.67 -6.65
C LEU A 95 -8.66 9.93 -7.86
N SER A 96 -9.99 9.99 -8.07
CA SER A 96 -10.65 9.27 -9.15
C SER A 96 -10.47 9.98 -10.49
N GLN A 97 -9.36 9.69 -11.16
CA GLN A 97 -9.10 10.15 -12.52
C GLN A 97 -10.06 9.47 -13.52
N GLY A 98 -10.62 10.26 -14.45
CA GLY A 98 -11.46 9.78 -15.54
C GLY A 98 -12.97 9.78 -15.26
N SER A 99 -13.44 9.15 -14.17
CA SER A 99 -14.89 9.10 -13.87
C SER A 99 -15.18 9.20 -12.37
N LEU A 100 -15.70 10.36 -11.94
CA LEU A 100 -16.12 10.61 -10.57
C LEU A 100 -17.16 9.57 -10.08
N ALA A 101 -18.09 9.17 -10.94
CA ALA A 101 -19.11 8.18 -10.61
C ALA A 101 -18.50 6.81 -10.24
N LYS A 102 -17.48 6.35 -10.99
CA LYS A 102 -16.75 5.10 -10.65
C LYS A 102 -16.01 5.22 -9.33
N GLY A 103 -15.43 6.40 -9.07
CA GLY A 103 -14.77 6.74 -7.81
C GLY A 103 -15.69 6.66 -6.61
N ILE A 104 -16.84 7.33 -6.70
CA ILE A 104 -17.87 7.32 -5.66
C ILE A 104 -18.38 5.90 -5.42
N LEU A 105 -18.64 5.13 -6.49
CA LEU A 105 -19.12 3.76 -6.37
C LEU A 105 -18.08 2.84 -5.71
N ALA A 106 -16.80 2.96 -6.09
CA ALA A 106 -15.70 2.23 -5.45
C ALA A 106 -15.53 2.61 -3.97
N GLY A 107 -15.63 3.90 -3.65
CA GLY A 107 -15.59 4.40 -2.28
C GLY A 107 -16.77 3.89 -1.44
N ALA A 108 -17.98 3.92 -1.98
CA ALA A 108 -19.17 3.39 -1.33
C ALA A 108 -19.08 1.89 -1.08
N LEU A 109 -18.57 1.12 -2.05
CA LEU A 109 -18.25 -0.30 -1.89
C LEU A 109 -17.22 -0.53 -0.78
N GLY A 110 -16.15 0.27 -0.75
CA GLY A 110 -15.13 0.19 0.30
C GLY A 110 -15.70 0.46 1.69
N ILE A 111 -16.56 1.48 1.83
CA ILE A 111 -17.24 1.78 3.09
C ILE A 111 -18.19 0.65 3.50
N ALA A 112 -18.96 0.09 2.56
CA ALA A 112 -19.86 -1.02 2.83
C ALA A 112 -19.10 -2.27 3.35
N ILE A 113 -17.97 -2.61 2.71
CA ILE A 113 -17.09 -3.71 3.15
C ILE A 113 -16.45 -3.39 4.51
N GLY A 114 -15.98 -2.16 4.71
CA GLY A 114 -15.34 -1.73 5.95
C GLY A 114 -16.30 -1.61 7.14
N ALA A 115 -17.60 -1.45 6.88
CA ALA A 115 -18.63 -1.40 7.91
C ALA A 115 -18.99 -2.77 8.49
N VAL A 116 -18.50 -3.87 7.88
CA VAL A 116 -18.73 -5.24 8.37
C VAL A 116 -17.97 -5.46 9.68
N GLY A 117 -18.68 -5.90 10.72
CA GLY A 117 -18.10 -6.26 12.02
C GLY A 117 -18.80 -5.58 13.20
N ARG A 118 -18.16 -5.63 14.37
CA ARG A 118 -18.63 -4.88 15.55
C ARG A 118 -18.07 -3.47 15.55
N ASP A 119 -18.94 -2.50 15.83
CA ASP A 119 -18.52 -1.13 16.07
C ASP A 119 -17.71 -1.03 17.37
N ALA A 120 -16.53 -0.39 17.31
CA ALA A 120 -15.62 -0.31 18.46
C ALA A 120 -16.11 0.61 19.59
N LEU A 121 -17.06 1.50 19.31
CA LEU A 121 -17.60 2.45 20.28
C LEU A 121 -18.91 1.93 20.89
N THR A 122 -19.82 1.43 20.05
CA THR A 122 -21.16 1.03 20.47
C THR A 122 -21.33 -0.48 20.66
N PHE A 123 -20.35 -1.30 20.27
CA PHE A 123 -20.40 -2.77 20.29
C PHE A 123 -21.57 -3.40 19.50
N THR A 124 -22.27 -2.60 18.69
CA THR A 124 -23.35 -3.07 17.83
C THR A 124 -22.79 -3.80 16.62
N GLU A 125 -23.38 -4.94 16.28
CA GLU A 125 -23.00 -5.69 15.09
C GLU A 125 -23.56 -5.05 13.82
N ARG A 126 -22.74 -4.96 12.76
CA ARG A 126 -23.13 -4.44 11.45
C ARG A 126 -22.73 -5.44 10.37
N PHE A 127 -23.70 -5.88 9.58
CA PHE A 127 -23.48 -6.81 8.45
C PHE A 127 -22.74 -8.12 8.84
N THR A 128 -22.92 -8.61 10.07
CA THR A 128 -22.31 -9.86 10.56
C THR A 128 -23.11 -11.11 10.19
N PHE A 129 -24.40 -10.96 9.87
CA PHE A 129 -25.30 -12.05 9.46
C PHE A 129 -25.31 -13.26 10.41
N ASP A 130 -25.11 -13.02 11.71
CA ASP A 130 -25.01 -14.06 12.76
C ASP A 130 -23.85 -15.06 12.56
N LEU A 131 -22.86 -14.70 11.74
CA LEU A 131 -21.65 -15.49 11.53
C LEU A 131 -20.53 -15.01 12.47
N PRO A 132 -20.02 -15.86 13.39
CA PRO A 132 -18.96 -15.47 14.31
C PRO A 132 -17.69 -14.94 13.63
N MET A 133 -17.36 -15.48 12.44
CA MET A 133 -16.21 -15.05 11.65
C MET A 133 -16.33 -13.60 11.15
N MET A 134 -17.56 -13.10 10.97
CA MET A 134 -17.79 -11.74 10.47
C MET A 134 -17.76 -10.70 11.59
N GLN A 135 -17.84 -11.11 12.86
CA GLN A 135 -17.82 -10.20 14.01
C GLN A 135 -16.49 -9.46 14.15
N SER A 136 -15.37 -10.09 13.76
CA SER A 136 -14.05 -9.43 13.70
C SER A 136 -13.91 -8.45 12.54
N GLY A 137 -14.92 -8.35 11.68
CA GLY A 137 -14.88 -7.60 10.44
C GLY A 137 -14.00 -8.26 9.39
N ILE A 138 -13.93 -7.60 8.23
CA ILE A 138 -13.14 -8.06 7.10
C ILE A 138 -11.71 -7.51 7.21
N ASN A 139 -10.72 -8.39 7.08
CA ASN A 139 -9.32 -7.99 7.19
C ASN A 139 -8.93 -7.04 6.02
N PHE A 140 -8.66 -5.79 6.36
CA PHE A 140 -8.28 -4.74 5.41
C PHE A 140 -7.06 -5.11 4.54
N ILE A 141 -6.02 -5.71 5.14
CA ILE A 141 -4.81 -6.11 4.42
C ILE A 141 -5.14 -7.20 3.39
N ALA A 142 -5.98 -8.17 3.77
CA ALA A 142 -6.40 -9.24 2.86
C ALA A 142 -7.21 -8.70 1.69
N VAL A 143 -8.17 -7.79 1.93
CA VAL A 143 -8.97 -7.16 0.87
C VAL A 143 -8.08 -6.35 -0.06
N MET A 144 -7.17 -5.53 0.48
CA MET A 144 -6.28 -4.71 -0.34
C MET A 144 -5.40 -5.57 -1.24
N ILE A 145 -4.67 -6.54 -0.68
CA ILE A 145 -3.77 -7.41 -1.46
C ILE A 145 -4.59 -8.24 -2.47
N GLY A 146 -5.75 -8.75 -2.07
CA GLY A 146 -6.64 -9.52 -2.93
C GLY A 146 -7.18 -8.71 -4.11
N MET A 147 -7.66 -7.49 -3.87
CA MET A 147 -8.17 -6.63 -4.94
C MET A 147 -7.07 -6.24 -5.95
N PHE A 148 -5.87 -5.92 -5.47
CA PHE A 148 -4.73 -5.68 -6.36
C PHE A 148 -4.38 -6.92 -7.17
N GLY A 149 -4.29 -8.09 -6.53
CA GLY A 149 -4.00 -9.35 -7.22
C GLY A 149 -5.02 -9.71 -8.29
N VAL A 150 -6.32 -9.57 -7.98
CA VAL A 150 -7.41 -9.82 -8.93
C VAL A 150 -7.38 -8.81 -10.08
N SER A 151 -7.20 -7.52 -9.79
CA SER A 151 -7.10 -6.48 -10.82
C SER A 151 -5.94 -6.76 -11.79
N GLU A 152 -4.76 -7.08 -11.26
CA GLU A 152 -3.60 -7.41 -12.09
C GLU A 152 -3.78 -8.70 -12.88
N ALA A 153 -4.33 -9.75 -12.27
CA ALA A 153 -4.61 -10.99 -12.98
C ALA A 153 -5.54 -10.77 -14.18
N LEU A 154 -6.61 -9.98 -14.00
CA LEU A 154 -7.52 -9.63 -15.09
C LEU A 154 -6.83 -8.80 -16.19
N LEU A 155 -5.96 -7.85 -15.82
CA LEU A 155 -5.18 -7.05 -16.78
C LEU A 155 -4.17 -7.91 -17.56
N GLN A 156 -3.51 -8.85 -16.90
CA GLN A 156 -2.55 -9.76 -17.53
C GLN A 156 -3.23 -10.76 -18.47
N LEU A 157 -4.45 -11.22 -18.14
CA LEU A 157 -5.26 -12.05 -19.04
C LEU A 157 -5.54 -11.38 -20.40
N HIS A 158 -5.61 -10.05 -20.43
CA HIS A 158 -5.76 -9.30 -21.68
C HIS A 158 -4.48 -9.28 -22.53
N HIS A 159 -3.31 -9.48 -21.91
CA HIS A 159 -1.99 -9.35 -22.53
C HIS A 159 -1.20 -10.67 -22.63
N VAL A 160 -1.88 -11.82 -22.54
CA VAL A 160 -1.28 -13.18 -22.51
C VAL A 160 -0.35 -13.46 -23.70
N LYS A 161 -0.54 -12.78 -24.83
CA LYS A 161 0.29 -12.96 -26.04
C LYS A 161 1.56 -12.10 -26.07
N SER A 162 1.80 -11.26 -25.06
CA SER A 162 2.95 -10.36 -25.03
C SER A 162 4.24 -11.15 -24.74
N PRO A 163 5.34 -10.91 -25.50
CA PRO A 163 6.58 -11.64 -25.30
C PRO A 163 7.18 -11.38 -23.91
N ALA A 164 7.67 -12.44 -23.27
CA ALA A 164 8.30 -12.34 -21.95
C ALA A 164 9.52 -11.41 -21.99
N ILE A 165 9.52 -10.38 -21.15
CA ILE A 165 10.58 -9.37 -21.09
C ILE A 165 11.81 -10.00 -20.42
N ARG A 166 12.90 -10.16 -21.18
CA ARG A 166 14.18 -10.62 -20.64
C ARG A 166 14.77 -9.57 -19.70
N GLN A 167 14.89 -9.94 -18.43
CA GLN A 167 15.47 -9.06 -17.42
C GLN A 167 17.00 -9.00 -17.56
N LYS A 168 17.57 -7.78 -17.59
CA LYS A 168 19.02 -7.58 -17.49
C LYS A 168 19.43 -7.66 -16.02
N ILE A 169 19.68 -8.87 -15.54
CA ILE A 169 20.24 -9.09 -14.20
C ILE A 169 21.77 -8.97 -14.28
N THR A 170 22.28 -7.76 -14.55
CA THR A 170 23.73 -7.52 -14.63
C THR A 170 24.34 -7.18 -13.27
N ARG A 171 23.64 -6.41 -12.42
CA ARG A 171 24.05 -6.12 -11.03
C ARG A 171 22.82 -5.94 -10.13
N ILE A 172 22.82 -6.63 -9.00
CA ILE A 172 21.81 -6.49 -7.93
C ILE A 172 22.25 -5.42 -6.93
N VAL A 173 23.55 -5.18 -6.78
CA VAL A 173 24.08 -4.12 -5.92
C VAL A 173 24.05 -2.80 -6.70
N PRO A 174 23.27 -1.79 -6.28
CA PRO A 174 23.19 -0.52 -6.98
C PRO A 174 24.52 0.23 -6.87
N SER A 175 24.85 1.03 -7.89
CA SER A 175 26.06 1.87 -7.84
C SER A 175 25.93 2.95 -6.75
N TRP A 176 27.04 3.33 -6.13
CA TRP A 176 27.05 4.39 -5.10
C TRP A 176 26.47 5.72 -5.61
N ALA A 177 26.65 6.02 -6.90
CA ALA A 177 26.04 7.18 -7.55
C ALA A 177 24.51 7.08 -7.60
N THR A 178 23.96 5.89 -7.89
CA THR A 178 22.51 5.63 -7.87
C THR A 178 21.94 5.77 -6.47
N VAL A 179 22.64 5.24 -5.46
CA VAL A 179 22.24 5.35 -4.05
C VAL A 179 22.22 6.82 -3.62
N ARG A 180 23.30 7.58 -3.85
CA ARG A 180 23.36 9.01 -3.50
C ARG A 180 22.29 9.85 -4.21
N ARG A 181 21.93 9.51 -5.45
CA ARG A 181 20.89 10.22 -6.21
C ARG A 181 19.48 10.00 -5.67
N HIS A 182 19.18 8.80 -5.16
CA HIS A 182 17.84 8.46 -4.67
C HIS A 182 17.70 8.57 -3.15
N LEU A 183 18.80 8.68 -2.40
CA LEU A 183 18.79 8.92 -0.96
C LEU A 183 17.88 10.09 -0.52
N PRO A 184 17.92 11.28 -1.16
CA PRO A 184 17.05 12.39 -0.78
C PRO A 184 15.56 12.18 -1.11
N LEU A 185 15.21 11.18 -1.93
CA LEU A 185 13.80 10.82 -2.21
C LEU A 185 13.24 9.85 -1.16
N SER A 186 14.10 9.27 -0.33
CA SER A 186 13.74 8.30 0.71
C SER A 186 13.76 8.87 2.13
N LEU A 187 14.25 10.10 2.27
CA LEU A 187 14.26 10.93 3.49
C LEU A 187 13.06 11.88 3.45
#